data_AF-A0A495VBD4-F1
#
_entry.id   AF-A0A495VBD4-F1
#
_cell.length_a   1.000
_cell.length_b   1.000
_cell.length_c   1.000
_cell.angle_alpha   90.00
_cell.angle_beta   90.00
_cell.angle_gamma   90.00
#
_symmetry.space_group_name_H-M   'P 1'
#
loop_
_entity.id
_entity.type
_entity.pdbx_description
1 polymer ?
#
loop_
_entity_poly.entity_id
_entity_poly.type
_entity_poly.pdbx_seq_one_letter_code
_entity_poly.pdbx_strand_id
1 'polypeptide(L)'
;MDSDAFRRTYRAINERYCAYEKGILTNQCSCSEAEKFCIAEREGVHCRSDEAQETCIALLDLLRRQARFALKTDDRQRALPHAKAMRLQIGGLRGIAVALDPEAPAPTEIADVRALILAAIARFGAIEHLPFPQIMQQIAAYRARRRRRGSDTPR
;
A
#
# COMPACT_ATOMS: atom_id res chain seq x y z
N MET A 1 -0.71 -25.11 -9.98
CA MET A 1 0.62 -25.37 -10.56
C MET A 1 1.25 -24.13 -11.23
N ASP A 2 0.47 -23.14 -11.65
CA ASP A 2 0.96 -21.93 -12.36
C ASP A 2 1.47 -20.77 -11.44
N SER A 3 1.02 -20.73 -10.18
CA SER A 3 1.39 -19.65 -9.23
C SER A 3 2.89 -19.62 -8.89
N ASP A 4 3.55 -20.77 -8.82
CA ASP A 4 4.95 -20.85 -8.40
C ASP A 4 5.93 -20.54 -9.54
N ALA A 5 5.59 -20.88 -10.78
CA ALA A 5 6.35 -20.47 -11.97
C ALA A 5 6.35 -18.95 -12.10
N PHE A 6 5.16 -18.31 -12.03
CA PHE A 6 5.07 -16.85 -12.00
C PHE A 6 5.86 -16.24 -10.84
N ARG A 7 5.75 -16.77 -9.61
CA ARG A 7 6.48 -16.21 -8.45
C ARG A 7 7.99 -16.29 -8.63
N ARG A 8 8.50 -17.36 -9.26
CA ARG A 8 9.92 -17.50 -9.59
C ARG A 8 10.34 -16.47 -10.63
N THR A 9 9.64 -16.38 -11.76
CA THR A 9 9.94 -15.40 -12.81
C THR A 9 9.83 -13.97 -12.28
N TYR A 10 8.77 -13.65 -11.55
CA TYR A 10 8.59 -12.35 -10.93
C TYR A 10 9.76 -11.96 -10.02
N ARG A 11 10.23 -12.87 -9.16
CA ARG A 11 11.40 -12.61 -8.30
C ARG A 11 12.71 -12.50 -9.09
N ALA A 12 12.83 -13.23 -10.19
CA ALA A 12 14.03 -13.20 -11.02
C ALA A 12 14.15 -11.90 -11.83
N ILE A 13 13.02 -11.30 -12.23
CA ILE A 13 13.01 -10.10 -13.08
C ILE A 13 12.74 -8.80 -12.32
N ASN A 14 12.08 -8.87 -11.16
CA ASN A 14 11.71 -7.68 -10.38
C ASN A 14 12.65 -7.49 -9.20
N GLU A 15 13.84 -6.97 -9.50
CA GLU A 15 14.89 -6.71 -8.51
C GLU A 15 14.45 -5.65 -7.47
N ARG A 16 13.55 -4.74 -7.86
CA ARG A 16 13.00 -3.69 -6.99
C ARG A 16 11.48 -3.67 -7.03
N TYR A 17 10.83 -4.64 -6.37
CA TYR A 17 9.38 -4.69 -6.33
C TYR A 17 8.77 -3.46 -5.64
N CYS A 18 7.64 -2.96 -6.13
CA CYS A 18 6.94 -1.88 -5.46
C CYS A 18 6.25 -2.39 -4.18
N ALA A 19 6.60 -1.80 -3.03
CA ALA A 19 6.01 -2.17 -1.74
C ALA A 19 4.48 -1.91 -1.69
N TYR A 20 3.98 -0.97 -2.51
CA TYR A 20 2.57 -0.63 -2.68
C TYR A 20 1.91 -1.28 -3.91
N GLU A 21 2.52 -2.32 -4.49
CA GLU A 21 2.03 -3.02 -5.70
C GLU A 21 0.52 -3.36 -5.63
N LYS A 22 0.02 -3.86 -4.50
CA LYS A 22 -1.39 -4.26 -4.38
C LYS A 22 -2.32 -3.04 -4.45
N GLY A 23 -1.93 -1.91 -3.87
CA GLY A 23 -2.64 -0.64 -4.01
C GLY A 23 -2.69 -0.16 -5.46
N ILE A 24 -1.57 -0.26 -6.16
CA ILE A 24 -1.43 0.16 -7.56
C ILE A 24 -2.22 -0.74 -8.51
N LEU A 25 -2.10 -2.07 -8.36
CA LEU A 25 -2.83 -3.04 -9.18
C LEU A 25 -4.35 -3.06 -8.89
N THR A 26 -4.79 -2.48 -7.77
CA THR A 26 -6.22 -2.31 -7.47
C THR A 26 -6.71 -0.88 -7.70
N ASN A 27 -5.90 -0.02 -8.33
CA ASN A 27 -6.19 1.38 -8.65
C ASN A 27 -6.67 2.18 -7.43
N GLN A 28 -6.09 1.93 -6.25
CA GLN A 28 -6.36 2.70 -5.03
C GLN A 28 -5.25 3.67 -4.69
N CYS A 29 -4.09 3.52 -5.32
CA CYS A 29 -3.03 4.52 -5.32
C CYS A 29 -2.26 4.50 -6.64
N SER A 30 -1.60 5.61 -6.96
CA SER A 30 -0.55 5.70 -7.97
C SER A 30 0.75 6.20 -7.32
N CYS A 31 1.88 6.07 -8.01
CA CYS A 31 3.18 6.52 -7.52
C CYS A 31 4.04 6.92 -8.72
N SER A 32 4.69 8.08 -8.65
CA SER A 32 5.63 8.55 -9.68
C SER A 32 6.85 7.63 -9.86
N GLU A 33 7.22 6.90 -8.80
CA GLU A 33 8.34 5.95 -8.79
C GLU A 33 7.93 4.53 -9.20
N ALA A 34 6.65 4.30 -9.53
CA ALA A 34 6.17 2.96 -9.89
C ALA A 34 6.03 2.77 -11.39
N GLU A 35 6.47 1.62 -11.88
CA GLU A 35 6.38 1.21 -13.27
C GLU A 35 5.69 -0.15 -13.36
N LYS A 36 4.61 -0.23 -14.15
CA LYS A 36 3.90 -1.49 -14.40
C LYS A 36 4.58 -2.24 -15.53
N PHE A 37 4.70 -3.55 -15.38
CA PHE A 37 5.18 -4.45 -16.45
C PHE A 37 4.33 -5.72 -16.48
N CYS A 38 4.38 -6.44 -17.60
CA CYS A 38 3.64 -7.68 -17.78
C CYS A 38 4.58 -8.88 -17.83
N ILE A 39 4.21 -9.95 -17.13
CA ILE A 39 4.76 -11.31 -17.30
C ILE A 39 3.61 -12.16 -17.84
N ALA A 40 3.60 -12.41 -19.16
CA ALA A 40 2.45 -13.00 -19.84
C ALA A 40 1.16 -12.24 -19.50
N GLU A 41 0.09 -12.92 -19.08
CA GLU A 41 -1.20 -12.29 -18.72
C GLU A 41 -1.24 -11.61 -17.34
N ARG A 42 -0.13 -11.54 -16.60
CA ARG A 42 -0.10 -11.00 -15.23
C ARG A 42 0.73 -9.73 -15.13
N GLU A 43 0.17 -8.71 -14.49
CA GLU A 43 0.88 -7.48 -14.17
C GLU A 43 1.75 -7.62 -12.92
N GLY A 44 2.92 -6.99 -12.95
CA GLY A 44 3.78 -6.71 -11.81
C GLY A 44 4.10 -5.22 -11.72
N VAL A 45 4.58 -4.77 -10.57
CA VAL A 45 4.97 -3.37 -10.37
C VAL A 45 6.40 -3.28 -9.85
N HIS A 46 7.24 -2.57 -10.60
CA HIS A 46 8.62 -2.24 -10.26
C HIS A 46 8.70 -0.84 -9.64
N CYS A 47 9.65 -0.62 -8.75
CA CYS A 47 10.01 0.69 -8.24
C CYS A 47 11.29 1.17 -8.92
N ARG A 48 11.29 2.41 -9.42
CA ARG A 48 12.39 3.00 -10.18
C ARG A 48 13.52 3.55 -9.30
N SER A 49 13.28 3.67 -7.99
CA SER A 49 14.20 4.27 -7.02
C SER A 49 14.39 3.38 -5.80
N ASP A 50 15.64 3.04 -5.50
CA ASP A 50 16.03 2.26 -4.32
C ASP A 50 15.67 3.00 -3.02
N GLU A 51 16.01 4.28 -2.92
CA GLU A 51 15.69 5.11 -1.76
C GLU A 51 14.17 5.18 -1.50
N ALA A 52 13.37 5.30 -2.57
CA ALA A 52 11.91 5.30 -2.47
C ALA A 52 11.39 3.94 -1.99
N GLN A 53 11.94 2.85 -2.52
CA GLN A 53 11.57 1.49 -2.14
C GLN A 53 11.90 1.24 -0.66
N GLU A 54 13.11 1.56 -0.22
CA GLU A 54 13.58 1.41 1.16
C GLU A 54 12.67 2.17 2.14
N THR A 55 12.38 3.43 1.84
CA THR A 55 11.47 4.26 2.65
C THR A 55 10.07 3.64 2.72
N CYS A 56 9.53 3.16 1.60
CA CYS A 56 8.21 2.53 1.55
C CYS A 56 8.16 1.22 2.37
N ILE A 57 9.20 0.40 2.29
CA ILE A 57 9.30 -0.85 3.06
C ILE A 57 9.38 -0.54 4.55
N ALA A 58 10.27 0.38 4.94
CA ALA A 58 10.45 0.80 6.33
C ALA A 58 9.15 1.35 6.93
N LEU A 59 8.41 2.17 6.17
CA LEU A 59 7.11 2.69 6.57
C LEU A 59 6.08 1.59 6.76
N LEU A 60 5.96 0.63 5.83
CA LEU A 60 5.02 -0.48 5.98
C LEU A 60 5.37 -1.37 7.18
N ASP A 61 6.65 -1.57 7.48
CA ASP A 61 7.08 -2.31 8.67
C ASP A 61 6.73 -1.56 9.96
N LEU A 62 6.91 -0.24 10.00
CA LEU A 62 6.47 0.60 11.12
C LEU A 62 4.95 0.50 11.33
N LEU A 63 4.18 0.71 10.26
CA LEU A 63 2.73 0.60 10.31
C LEU A 63 2.29 -0.79 10.78
N ARG A 64 2.96 -1.85 10.30
CA ARG A 64 2.63 -3.23 10.69
C ARG A 64 2.87 -3.47 12.17
N ARG A 65 4.00 -3.00 12.71
CA ARG A 65 4.32 -3.09 14.15
C ARG A 65 3.26 -2.38 15.00
N GLN A 66 2.88 -1.17 14.60
CA GLN A 66 1.87 -0.37 15.30
C GLN A 66 0.46 -0.98 15.19
N ALA A 67 0.11 -1.53 14.03
CA ALA A 67 -1.21 -2.08 13.76
C ALA A 67 -1.39 -3.54 14.21
N ARG A 68 -0.41 -4.15 14.89
CA ARG A 68 -0.40 -5.59 15.20
C ARG A 68 -1.69 -6.06 15.89
N PHE A 69 -2.19 -5.26 16.83
CA PHE A 69 -3.41 -5.55 17.59
C PHE A 69 -4.66 -5.31 16.74
N ALA A 70 -4.72 -4.17 16.04
CA ALA A 70 -5.86 -3.81 15.18
C ALA A 70 -6.06 -4.80 14.02
N LEU A 71 -4.96 -5.36 13.49
CA LEU A 71 -4.99 -6.31 12.38
C LEU A 71 -4.97 -7.77 12.84
N LYS A 72 -4.86 -8.06 14.14
CA LYS A 72 -4.72 -9.42 14.69
C LYS A 72 -3.64 -10.20 13.93
N THR A 73 -2.46 -9.63 13.80
CA THR A 73 -1.33 -10.23 13.07
C THR A 73 -0.29 -10.72 14.06
N ASP A 74 0.24 -11.91 13.81
CA ASP A 74 1.40 -12.46 14.50
C ASP A 74 2.67 -12.10 13.71
N ASP A 75 3.74 -11.77 14.43
CA ASP A 75 5.07 -11.48 13.85
C ASP A 75 5.66 -12.71 13.15
N ARG A 76 5.20 -13.92 13.47
CA ARG A 76 5.58 -15.17 12.78
C ARG A 76 5.09 -15.26 11.33
N GLN A 77 4.09 -14.47 10.92
CA GLN A 77 3.57 -14.52 9.55
C GLN A 77 4.48 -13.74 8.59
N ARG A 78 5.23 -14.43 7.73
CA ARG A 78 6.13 -13.76 6.78
C ARG A 78 5.40 -12.87 5.76
N ALA A 79 4.15 -13.20 5.42
CA ALA A 79 3.33 -12.42 4.49
C ALA A 79 1.92 -12.19 5.06
N LEU A 80 1.40 -10.97 4.91
CA LEU A 80 0.04 -10.62 5.29
C LEU A 80 -0.97 -11.15 4.26
N PRO A 81 -2.13 -11.69 4.69
CA PRO A 81 -3.27 -11.91 3.80
C PRO A 81 -3.63 -10.63 3.05
N HIS A 82 -4.08 -10.76 1.79
CA HIS A 82 -4.33 -9.62 0.90
C HIS A 82 -5.17 -8.51 1.56
N ALA A 83 -6.28 -8.86 2.22
CA ALA A 83 -7.14 -7.89 2.88
C ALA A 83 -6.41 -7.08 3.99
N LYS A 84 -5.53 -7.71 4.75
CA LYS A 84 -4.72 -7.03 5.79
C LYS A 84 -3.62 -6.18 5.16
N ALA A 85 -2.99 -6.67 4.10
CA ALA A 85 -2.01 -5.89 3.33
C ALA A 85 -2.64 -4.62 2.72
N MET A 86 -3.85 -4.73 2.17
CA MET A 86 -4.58 -3.58 1.62
C MET A 86 -4.99 -2.57 2.69
N ARG A 87 -5.42 -3.04 3.87
CA ARG A 87 -5.67 -2.18 5.03
C ARG A 87 -4.42 -1.40 5.44
N LEU A 88 -3.28 -2.07 5.46
CA LEU A 88 -2.02 -1.44 5.82
C LEU A 88 -1.56 -0.43 4.78
N GLN A 89 -1.56 -0.82 3.50
CA GLN A 89 -1.14 0.04 2.39
C GLN A 89 -2.06 1.26 2.25
N ILE A 90 -3.35 1.04 2.00
CA ILE A 90 -4.27 2.14 1.69
C ILE A 90 -4.76 2.87 2.94
N GLY A 91 -5.08 2.13 4.02
CA GLY A 91 -5.45 2.74 5.29
C GLY A 91 -4.31 3.55 5.89
N GLY A 92 -3.06 3.08 5.75
CA GLY A 92 -1.87 3.83 6.18
C GLY A 92 -1.69 5.12 5.41
N LEU A 93 -1.74 5.08 4.07
CA LEU A 93 -1.62 6.28 3.24
C LEU A 93 -2.76 7.29 3.48
N ARG A 94 -4.00 6.82 3.65
CA ARG A 94 -5.13 7.70 4.03
C ARG A 94 -4.91 8.35 5.39
N GLY A 95 -4.40 7.58 6.35
CA GLY A 95 -3.99 8.11 7.65
C GLY A 95 -2.96 9.23 7.55
N ILE A 96 -1.94 9.04 6.70
CA ILE A 96 -0.90 10.05 6.47
C ILE A 96 -1.51 11.30 5.80
N ALA A 97 -2.39 11.13 4.81
CA ALA A 97 -3.05 12.24 4.14
C ALA A 97 -3.90 13.07 5.12
N VAL A 98 -4.70 12.42 5.97
CA VAL A 98 -5.49 13.10 7.02
C VAL A 98 -4.58 13.77 8.06
N ALA A 99 -3.43 13.17 8.38
CA ALA A 99 -2.49 13.78 9.31
C ALA A 99 -1.85 15.07 8.75
N LEU A 100 -1.64 15.13 7.43
CA LEU A 100 -1.11 16.30 6.74
C LEU A 100 -2.16 17.41 6.60
N ASP A 101 -3.43 17.04 6.41
CA ASP A 101 -4.56 17.96 6.31
C ASP A 101 -5.77 17.43 7.12
N PRO A 102 -5.84 17.74 8.43
CA PRO A 102 -6.89 17.20 9.31
C PRO A 102 -8.30 17.69 8.99
N GLU A 103 -8.45 18.82 8.32
CA GLU A 103 -9.75 19.39 7.94
C GLU A 103 -10.30 18.76 6.66
N ALA A 104 -9.43 18.16 5.83
CA ALA A 104 -9.84 17.45 4.63
C ALA A 104 -10.34 16.03 4.95
N PRO A 105 -11.37 15.55 4.21
CA PRO A 105 -11.78 14.16 4.31
C PRO A 105 -10.67 13.23 3.81
N ALA A 106 -10.61 12.03 4.39
CA ALA A 106 -9.68 11.00 3.93
C ALA A 106 -9.87 10.72 2.43
N PRO A 107 -8.80 10.79 1.61
CA PRO A 107 -8.91 10.63 0.17
C PRO A 107 -9.39 9.23 -0.19
N THR A 108 -10.25 9.13 -1.20
CA THR A 108 -10.73 7.83 -1.70
C THR A 108 -9.61 7.06 -2.41
N GLU A 109 -8.72 7.76 -3.11
CA GLU A 109 -7.59 7.22 -3.84
C GLU A 109 -6.36 8.12 -3.61
N ILE A 110 -5.17 7.52 -3.55
CA ILE A 110 -3.92 8.26 -3.30
C ILE A 110 -3.26 8.59 -4.64
N ALA A 111 -3.18 9.88 -4.98
CA ALA A 111 -2.67 10.31 -6.28
C ALA A 111 -1.19 9.96 -6.49
N ASP A 112 -0.34 10.21 -5.49
CA ASP A 112 1.08 9.85 -5.55
C ASP A 112 1.60 9.46 -4.17
N VAL A 113 1.99 8.19 -4.02
CA VAL A 113 2.57 7.64 -2.79
C VAL A 113 3.90 8.31 -2.43
N ARG A 114 4.81 8.52 -3.40
CA ARG A 114 6.13 9.09 -3.11
C ARG A 114 5.98 10.53 -2.63
N ALA A 115 5.19 11.33 -3.35
CA ALA A 115 4.93 12.71 -2.97
C ALA A 115 4.29 12.82 -1.57
N LEU A 116 3.32 11.95 -1.26
CA LEU A 116 2.67 11.94 0.05
C LEU A 116 3.65 11.61 1.19
N ILE A 117 4.49 10.60 1.01
CA ILE A 117 5.48 10.19 2.02
C ILE A 117 6.51 11.30 2.23
N LEU A 118 7.00 11.92 1.16
CA LEU A 118 7.95 13.03 1.26
C LEU A 118 7.33 14.24 1.97
N ALA A 119 6.07 14.57 1.68
CA ALA A 119 5.35 15.63 2.39
C ALA A 119 5.22 15.32 3.90
N ALA A 120 4.95 14.06 4.23
CA ALA A 120 4.87 13.61 5.62
C ALA A 120 6.22 13.70 6.34
N ILE A 121 7.31 13.26 5.71
CA ILE A 121 8.67 13.40 6.24
C ILE A 121 9.02 14.88 6.42
N ALA A 122 8.71 15.73 5.45
CA ALA A 122 8.95 17.18 5.57
C ALA A 122 8.16 17.81 6.74
N ARG A 123 6.92 17.36 6.99
CA ARG A 123 6.06 17.90 8.05
C ARG A 123 6.41 17.40 9.45
N PHE A 124 6.78 16.13 9.58
CA PHE A 124 6.96 15.42 10.85
C PHE A 124 8.43 15.07 11.15
N GLY A 125 9.34 15.32 10.21
CA GLY A 125 10.79 15.11 10.31
C GLY A 125 11.24 13.72 9.82
N ALA A 126 10.51 12.66 10.18
CA ALA A 126 10.85 11.28 9.80
C ALA A 126 9.60 10.38 9.81
N ILE A 127 9.69 9.20 9.18
CA ILE A 127 8.58 8.23 9.17
C ILE A 127 8.28 7.66 10.57
N GLU A 128 9.27 7.67 11.47
CA GLU A 128 9.16 7.25 12.88
C GLU A 128 8.38 8.26 13.73
N HIS A 129 8.27 9.51 13.28
CA HIS A 129 7.59 10.59 13.99
C HIS A 129 6.16 10.82 13.50
N LEU A 130 5.68 9.97 12.59
CA LEU A 130 4.32 10.06 12.10
C LEU A 130 3.32 9.93 13.25
N PRO A 131 2.18 10.65 13.17
CA PRO A 131 1.12 10.59 14.18
C PRO A 131 0.36 9.27 14.09
N PHE A 132 0.99 8.19 14.59
CA PHE A 132 0.46 6.83 14.52
C PHE A 132 -0.95 6.66 15.10
N PRO A 133 -1.34 7.29 16.23
CA PRO A 133 -2.70 7.17 16.74
C PRO A 133 -3.77 7.56 15.69
N GLN A 134 -3.57 8.69 15.00
CA GLN A 134 -4.45 9.15 13.93
C GLN A 134 -4.42 8.20 12.72
N ILE A 135 -3.23 7.73 12.33
CA ILE A 135 -3.09 6.79 11.21
C ILE A 135 -3.76 5.45 11.50
N MET A 136 -3.65 4.93 12.73
CA MET A 136 -4.28 3.68 13.14
C MET A 136 -5.81 3.75 13.05
N GLN A 137 -6.43 4.91 13.29
CA GLN A 137 -7.87 5.09 13.10
C GLN A 137 -8.27 4.85 11.65
N GLN A 138 -7.49 5.34 10.69
CA GLN A 138 -7.76 5.12 9.26
C GLN A 138 -7.50 3.68 8.82
N ILE A 139 -6.46 3.02 9.35
CA ILE A 139 -6.21 1.58 9.12
C ILE A 139 -7.37 0.72 9.67
N ALA A 140 -7.87 1.07 10.86
CA ALA A 140 -9.01 0.40 11.45
C ALA A 140 -10.29 0.61 10.63
N ALA A 141 -10.54 1.84 10.18
CA ALA A 141 -11.72 2.24 9.41
C ALA A 141 -11.72 1.71 7.96
N TYR A 142 -10.56 1.41 7.38
CA TYR A 142 -10.49 0.95 5.99
C TYR A 142 -11.31 -0.33 5.77
N ARG A 143 -12.23 -0.24 4.81
CA ARG A 143 -12.97 -1.37 4.24
C ARG A 143 -12.61 -1.49 2.78
N ALA A 144 -12.24 -2.69 2.34
CA ALA A 144 -11.98 -2.97 0.93
C ALA A 144 -13.22 -2.55 0.12
N ARG A 145 -13.00 -1.88 -1.02
CA ARG A 145 -14.08 -1.46 -1.91
C ARG A 145 -14.90 -2.71 -2.27
N ARG A 146 -16.18 -2.73 -1.90
CA ARG A 146 -17.08 -3.82 -2.28
C ARG A 146 -17.16 -3.77 -3.80
N ARG A 147 -16.73 -4.85 -4.49
CA ARG A 147 -16.89 -4.97 -5.95
C ARG A 147 -18.37 -4.71 -6.23
N ARG A 148 -18.69 -3.63 -6.95
CA ARG A 148 -20.05 -3.43 -7.47
C ARG A 148 -20.32 -4.69 -8.29
N ARG A 149 -21.26 -5.54 -7.87
CA ARG A 149 -21.76 -6.59 -8.75
C ARG A 149 -22.20 -5.84 -10.01
N GLY A 150 -21.61 -6.19 -11.15
CA GLY A 150 -22.04 -5.63 -12.43
C GLY A 150 -23.55 -5.79 -12.48
N SER A 151 -24.25 -4.70 -12.76
CA SER A 151 -25.65 -4.76 -13.14
C SER A 151 -25.73 -5.72 -14.33
N ASP A 152 -26.27 -6.92 -14.12
CA ASP A 152 -26.90 -7.68 -15.18
C ASP A 152 -27.99 -6.76 -15.76
N THR A 153 -27.72 -6.20 -16.93
CA THR A 153 -28.77 -5.62 -17.76
C THR A 153 -29.34 -6.81 -18.54
N PRO A 154 -30.59 -7.25 -18.28
CA PRO A 154 -31.21 -8.25 -19.12
C PRO A 154 -31.46 -7.61 -20.49
N ARG A 155 -31.03 -8.31 -21.54
CA ARG A 155 -31.39 -8.03 -22.93
C ARG A 155 -32.77 -8.57 -23.23
#